data_AF-A0A953W703-F1
#
_entry.id   AF-A0A953W703-F1
#
_cell.length_a   1.000
_cell.length_b   1.000
_cell.length_c   1.000
_cell.angle_alpha   90.00
_cell.angle_beta   90.00
_cell.angle_gamma   90.00
#
_symmetry.space_group_name_H-M   'P 1'
#
loop_
_entity.id
_entity.type
_entity.pdbx_description
1 polymer ?
#
loop_
_entity_poly.entity_id
_entity_poly.type
_entity_poly.pdbx_seq_one_letter_code
_entity_poly.pdbx_strand_id
1 'polypeptide(L)'
;KGIYKPVDWVTFRGTYGTSFRAPNSREQFLLGGTGFNNFTDPCIVPDAARNQGPNPALPPSYVAALDTRSAFTISQCQAQGVDPFSLGITTAPATGAQQSVEILTGGSDKLEDEESRAFTVGAVLEQPFTDAFGLTVSATYYDILVRDSVEEPGTGDIRRECY
;
A
#
# COMPACT_ATOMS: atom_id res chain seq x y z
N LYS A 1 11.48 -2.57 31.10
CA LYS A 1 12.17 -1.26 31.06
C LYS A 1 13.44 -1.39 31.88
N GLY A 2 14.60 -1.10 31.30
CA GLY A 2 15.89 -1.10 31.99
C GLY A 2 16.53 0.28 31.90
N ILE A 3 17.12 0.72 33.01
CA ILE A 3 17.96 1.92 33.07
C ILE A 3 19.27 1.48 33.72
N TYR A 4 20.39 1.80 33.10
CA TYR A 4 21.71 1.52 33.62
C TYR A 4 22.56 2.78 33.60
N LYS A 5 23.08 3.16 34.77
CA LYS A 5 23.85 4.38 34.97
C LYS A 5 25.23 4.00 35.52
N PRO A 6 26.22 3.68 34.67
CA PRO A 6 27.56 3.27 35.14
C PRO A 6 28.33 4.40 35.83
N VAL A 7 28.07 5.65 35.42
CA VAL A 7 28.67 6.87 35.96
C VAL A 7 27.62 7.97 35.96
N ASP A 8 27.80 9.01 36.78
CA ASP A 8 26.75 10.01 36.97
C ASP A 8 26.38 10.82 35.73
N TRP A 9 27.26 10.87 34.75
CA TRP A 9 27.12 11.62 33.51
C TRP A 9 26.72 10.78 32.29
N VAL A 10 26.55 9.46 32.44
CA VAL A 10 26.09 8.57 31.34
C VAL A 10 24.94 7.71 31.83
N THR A 11 23.81 7.77 31.12
CA THR A 11 22.65 6.92 31.37
C THR A 11 22.27 6.15 30.11
N PHE A 12 22.25 4.82 30.19
CA PHE A 12 21.68 3.96 29.18
C PHE A 12 20.23 3.61 29.52
N ARG A 13 19.35 3.65 28.53
CA ARG A 13 17.93 3.30 28.65
C ARG A 13 17.53 2.29 27.59
N GLY A 14 16.73 1.31 27.98
CA GLY A 14 16.17 0.32 27.07
C GLY A 14 14.72 -0.02 27.43
N THR A 15 13.86 -0.12 26.42
CA THR A 15 12.50 -0.64 26.58
C THR A 15 12.21 -1.71 25.54
N TYR A 16 11.49 -2.73 25.98
CA TYR A 16 10.87 -3.72 25.11
C TYR A 16 9.45 -3.88 25.62
N GLY A 17 8.48 -3.84 24.72
CA GLY A 17 7.09 -4.02 25.05
C GLY A 17 6.30 -4.49 23.84
N THR A 18 5.19 -5.15 24.12
CA THR A 18 4.18 -5.48 23.13
C THR A 18 2.87 -4.78 23.48
N SER A 19 2.06 -4.51 22.49
CA SER A 19 0.71 -3.98 22.65
C SER A 19 -0.18 -4.57 21.56
N PHE A 20 -1.49 -4.57 21.78
CA PHE A 20 -2.45 -5.06 20.81
C PHE A 20 -3.65 -4.11 20.74
N ARG A 21 -4.35 -4.14 19.61
CA ARG A 21 -5.63 -3.45 19.41
C ARG A 21 -6.64 -4.44 18.81
N ALA A 22 -7.72 -4.69 19.54
CA ALA A 22 -8.84 -5.45 19.00
C ALA A 22 -9.58 -4.65 17.90
N PRO A 23 -10.09 -5.31 16.85
CA PRO A 23 -10.90 -4.65 15.82
C PRO A 23 -12.13 -4.00 16.44
N ASN A 24 -12.44 -2.78 16.03
CA ASN A 24 -13.60 -2.07 16.57
C ASN A 24 -14.92 -2.60 15.97
N SER A 25 -16.05 -2.24 16.57
CA SER A 25 -17.37 -2.71 16.12
C SER A 25 -17.73 -2.28 14.69
N ARG A 26 -17.13 -1.19 14.18
CA ARG A 26 -17.31 -0.80 12.78
C ARG A 26 -16.52 -1.75 11.87
N GLU A 27 -15.28 -2.07 12.18
CA GLU A 27 -14.44 -2.99 11.42
C GLU A 27 -15.03 -4.40 11.36
N GLN A 28 -15.64 -4.88 12.45
CA GLN A 28 -16.26 -6.21 12.48
C GLN A 28 -17.69 -6.27 11.92
N PHE A 29 -18.50 -5.25 12.19
CA PHE A 29 -19.96 -5.31 11.98
C PHE A 29 -20.52 -4.16 11.13
N LEU A 30 -19.67 -3.39 10.43
CA LEU A 30 -20.16 -2.44 9.44
C LEU A 30 -20.96 -3.20 8.39
N LEU A 31 -22.25 -2.90 8.33
CA LEU A 31 -23.15 -3.43 7.30
C LEU A 31 -22.61 -3.05 5.92
N GLY A 32 -22.70 -3.99 4.98
CA GLY A 32 -22.28 -3.77 3.60
C GLY A 32 -23.01 -2.59 2.97
N GLY A 33 -22.28 -1.53 2.65
CA GLY A 33 -22.74 -0.43 1.82
C GLY A 33 -22.29 -0.64 0.38
N THR A 34 -23.14 -0.31 -0.58
CA THR A 34 -22.74 -0.30 -1.99
C THR A 34 -22.69 1.11 -2.55
N GLY A 35 -21.78 1.31 -3.49
CA GLY A 35 -21.62 2.55 -4.22
C GLY A 35 -21.02 2.28 -5.60
N PHE A 36 -21.05 3.30 -6.45
CA PHE A 36 -20.44 3.22 -7.77
C PHE A 36 -19.15 4.02 -7.80
N ASN A 37 -18.09 3.45 -8.36
CA ASN A 37 -16.84 4.18 -8.60
C ASN A 37 -16.29 3.82 -9.99
N ASN A 38 -15.42 4.68 -10.49
CA ASN A 38 -14.73 4.46 -11.74
C ASN A 38 -13.66 3.37 -11.55
N PHE A 39 -13.82 2.27 -12.28
CA PHE A 39 -12.86 1.20 -12.36
C PHE A 39 -12.23 1.19 -13.75
N THR A 40 -10.89 1.14 -13.77
CA THR A 40 -10.13 0.99 -15.01
C THR A 40 -9.79 -0.48 -15.21
N ASP A 41 -10.30 -1.07 -16.28
CA ASP A 41 -9.98 -2.45 -16.67
C ASP A 41 -8.49 -2.52 -17.10
N PRO A 42 -7.64 -3.25 -16.36
CA PRO A 42 -6.22 -3.35 -16.66
C PRO A 42 -5.93 -4.20 -17.91
N CYS A 43 -6.90 -4.97 -18.40
CA CYS A 43 -6.78 -5.81 -19.59
C CYS A 43 -6.98 -5.04 -20.89
N ILE A 44 -7.57 -3.84 -20.84
CA ILE A 44 -7.72 -2.99 -22.01
C ILE A 44 -6.34 -2.47 -22.46
N VAL A 45 -6.11 -2.50 -23.76
CA VAL A 45 -4.87 -2.00 -24.37
C VAL A 45 -4.70 -0.52 -24.04
N PRO A 46 -3.60 -0.08 -23.38
CA PRO A 46 -3.38 1.32 -23.05
C PRO A 46 -3.34 2.19 -24.30
N ASP A 47 -3.79 3.45 -24.21
CA ASP A 47 -3.78 4.37 -25.36
C ASP A 47 -2.37 4.55 -25.95
N ALA A 48 -1.32 4.52 -25.11
CA ALA A 48 0.08 4.59 -25.54
C ALA A 48 0.50 3.42 -26.45
N ALA A 49 -0.10 2.24 -26.26
CA ALA A 49 0.19 1.03 -27.03
C ALA A 49 -0.65 0.90 -28.31
N ARG A 50 -1.38 1.96 -28.68
CA ARG A 50 -2.23 1.99 -29.87
C ARG A 50 -1.60 2.89 -30.92
N ASN A 51 -1.36 2.33 -32.09
CA ASN A 51 -0.91 3.11 -33.23
C ASN A 51 -2.04 3.27 -34.23
N GLN A 52 -2.49 4.52 -34.43
CA GLN A 52 -3.45 4.85 -35.48
C GLN A 52 -2.73 4.86 -36.82
N GLY A 53 -3.20 4.02 -37.75
CA GLY A 53 -2.66 3.97 -39.09
C GLY A 53 -3.00 5.23 -39.91
N PRO A 54 -2.49 5.33 -41.15
CA PRO A 54 -2.75 6.47 -42.04
C PRO A 54 -4.23 6.64 -42.41
N ASN A 55 -5.03 5.58 -42.29
CA ASN A 55 -6.46 5.60 -42.55
C ASN A 55 -7.23 5.69 -41.22
N PRO A 56 -7.84 6.85 -40.88
CA PRO A 56 -8.59 7.03 -39.64
C PRO A 56 -9.91 6.24 -39.59
N ALA A 57 -10.33 5.60 -40.69
CA ALA A 57 -11.51 4.73 -40.72
C ALA A 57 -11.22 3.28 -40.28
N LEU A 58 -9.96 2.91 -40.05
CA LEU A 58 -9.58 1.58 -39.55
C LEU A 58 -9.27 1.63 -38.04
N PRO A 59 -9.53 0.55 -37.30
CA PRO A 59 -9.14 0.47 -35.90
C PRO A 59 -7.59 0.55 -35.76
N PRO A 60 -7.09 1.14 -34.66
CA PRO A 60 -5.66 1.18 -34.39
C PRO A 60 -5.04 -0.23 -34.31
N SER A 61 -3.73 -0.34 -34.49
CA SER A 61 -2.99 -1.58 -34.26
C SER A 61 -2.32 -1.56 -32.88
N TYR A 62 -2.22 -2.72 -32.23
CA TYR A 62 -1.45 -2.89 -31.00
C TYR A 62 0.07 -2.78 -31.27
N VAL A 63 0.78 -2.06 -30.42
CA VAL A 63 2.24 -1.90 -30.45
C VAL A 63 2.82 -2.35 -29.12
N ALA A 64 3.36 -3.57 -29.09
CA ALA A 64 3.94 -4.17 -27.88
C ALA A 64 5.06 -3.34 -27.24
N ALA A 65 5.84 -2.60 -28.04
CA ALA A 65 6.95 -1.78 -27.55
C ALA A 65 6.52 -0.56 -26.70
N LEU A 66 5.24 -0.16 -26.80
CA LEU A 66 4.68 0.98 -26.07
C LEU A 66 3.67 0.55 -25.00
N ASP A 67 3.56 -0.76 -24.74
CA ASP A 67 2.70 -1.28 -23.68
C ASP A 67 3.34 -1.02 -22.32
N THR A 68 2.64 -0.26 -21.49
CA THR A 68 3.07 0.11 -20.14
C THR A 68 2.62 -0.89 -19.08
N ARG A 69 1.81 -1.88 -19.44
CA ARG A 69 1.34 -2.91 -18.50
C ARG A 69 2.46 -3.88 -18.16
N SER A 70 2.39 -4.42 -16.94
CA SER A 70 3.34 -5.43 -16.51
C SER A 70 3.07 -6.77 -17.20
N ALA A 71 4.10 -7.62 -17.31
CA ALA A 71 3.93 -8.99 -17.80
C ALA A 71 2.97 -9.80 -16.90
N PHE A 72 2.93 -9.51 -15.60
CA PHE A 72 1.99 -10.10 -14.66
C PHE A 72 0.54 -9.77 -15.06
N THR A 73 0.22 -8.50 -15.27
CA THR A 73 -1.09 -8.02 -15.74
C THR A 73 -1.56 -8.75 -17.00
N ILE A 74 -0.69 -8.82 -18.01
CA ILE A 74 -0.99 -9.49 -19.29
C ILE A 74 -1.29 -10.98 -19.05
N SER A 75 -0.48 -11.65 -18.22
CA SER A 75 -0.66 -13.08 -17.92
C SER A 75 -1.97 -13.36 -17.17
N GLN A 76 -2.35 -12.48 -16.23
CA GLN A 76 -3.59 -12.62 -15.47
C GLN A 76 -4.82 -12.38 -16.35
N CYS A 77 -4.78 -11.39 -17.24
CA CYS A 77 -5.84 -11.17 -18.24
C CYS A 77 -6.04 -12.41 -19.15
N GLN A 78 -4.95 -13.01 -19.63
CA GLN A 78 -5.01 -14.23 -20.42
C GLN A 78 -5.53 -15.43 -19.62
N ALA A 79 -5.16 -15.54 -18.34
CA ALA A 79 -5.67 -16.59 -17.45
C ALA A 79 -7.19 -16.47 -17.22
N GLN A 80 -7.74 -15.25 -17.29
CA GLN A 80 -9.19 -15.00 -17.27
C GLN A 80 -9.88 -15.19 -18.63
N GLY A 81 -9.16 -15.65 -19.66
CA GLY A 81 -9.70 -15.89 -21.00
C GLY A 81 -9.91 -14.63 -21.83
N VAL A 82 -9.33 -13.50 -21.40
CA VAL A 82 -9.39 -12.23 -22.12
C VAL A 82 -8.12 -12.07 -22.95
N ASP A 83 -8.24 -11.64 -24.20
CA ASP A 83 -7.08 -11.26 -25.02
C ASP A 83 -6.66 -9.81 -24.73
N PRO A 84 -5.57 -9.57 -23.98
CA PRO A 84 -5.17 -8.23 -23.59
C PRO A 84 -4.57 -7.43 -24.75
N PHE A 85 -4.39 -8.01 -25.94
CA PHE A 85 -3.77 -7.37 -27.10
C PHE A 85 -4.77 -6.83 -28.12
N SER A 86 -6.03 -7.25 -28.05
CA SER A 86 -7.11 -6.77 -28.93
C SER A 86 -8.22 -6.03 -28.17
N LEU A 87 -8.31 -6.20 -26.85
CA LEU A 87 -9.38 -5.61 -26.06
C LEU A 87 -9.35 -4.06 -26.08
N GLY A 88 -10.47 -3.47 -26.46
CA GLY A 88 -10.68 -2.03 -26.51
C GLY A 88 -10.04 -1.34 -27.73
N ILE A 89 -9.47 -2.08 -28.68
CA ILE A 89 -8.94 -1.57 -29.94
C ILE A 89 -10.07 -1.40 -30.96
N THR A 90 -10.94 -0.41 -30.76
CA THR A 90 -12.10 -0.17 -31.63
C THR A 90 -12.17 1.27 -32.10
N THR A 91 -11.87 2.24 -31.23
CA THR A 91 -11.74 3.67 -31.54
C THR A 91 -10.81 4.34 -30.51
N ALA A 92 -10.16 5.44 -30.89
CA ALA A 92 -9.44 6.30 -29.94
C ALA A 92 -10.34 7.49 -29.56
N PRO A 93 -10.44 7.85 -28.26
CA PRO A 93 -9.80 7.23 -27.09
C PRO A 93 -10.43 5.89 -26.71
N ALA A 94 -9.73 5.07 -25.90
CA ALA A 94 -10.18 3.76 -25.45
C ALA A 94 -11.63 3.72 -24.94
N THR A 95 -12.55 3.29 -25.79
CA THR A 95 -13.92 2.97 -25.37
C THR A 95 -13.87 1.80 -24.40
N GLY A 96 -14.47 1.96 -23.23
CA GLY A 96 -14.54 0.89 -22.25
C GLY A 96 -13.52 0.97 -21.12
N ALA A 97 -12.46 1.78 -21.25
CA ALA A 97 -11.36 1.82 -20.27
C ALA A 97 -11.79 2.22 -18.85
N GLN A 98 -12.79 3.09 -18.72
CA GLN A 98 -13.36 3.48 -17.42
C GLN A 98 -14.81 3.01 -17.38
N GLN A 99 -15.13 2.13 -16.42
CA GLN A 99 -16.50 1.68 -16.17
C GLN A 99 -16.94 2.08 -14.77
N SER A 100 -18.20 2.44 -14.62
CA SER A 100 -18.82 2.61 -13.31
C SER A 100 -19.26 1.24 -12.82
N VAL A 101 -18.51 0.66 -11.89
CA VAL A 101 -18.81 -0.64 -11.29
C VAL A 101 -19.35 -0.46 -9.88
N GLU A 102 -20.21 -1.38 -9.46
CA GLU A 102 -20.67 -1.44 -8.07
C GLU A 102 -19.54 -1.99 -7.19
N ILE A 103 -19.30 -1.31 -6.07
CA ILE A 103 -18.32 -1.70 -5.05
C ILE A 103 -19.11 -1.94 -3.78
N LEU A 104 -18.81 -3.07 -3.14
CA LEU A 104 -19.29 -3.41 -1.82
C LEU A 104 -18.18 -3.12 -0.80
N THR A 105 -18.48 -2.31 0.20
CA THR A 105 -17.59 -2.06 1.34
C THR A 105 -18.32 -2.45 2.62
N GLY A 106 -17.65 -3.14 3.53
CA GLY A 106 -18.25 -3.60 4.78
C GLY A 106 -17.20 -4.09 5.77
N GLY A 107 -17.67 -4.44 6.97
CA GLY A 107 -16.85 -5.08 7.99
C GLY A 107 -16.61 -6.56 7.70
N SER A 108 -15.69 -7.18 8.46
CA SER A 108 -15.39 -8.61 8.37
C SER A 108 -15.30 -9.26 9.76
N ASP A 109 -15.92 -10.43 9.89
CA ASP A 109 -15.85 -11.29 11.08
C ASP A 109 -14.57 -12.13 11.16
N LYS A 110 -13.70 -12.00 10.15
CA LYS A 110 -12.41 -12.72 10.06
C LYS A 110 -11.21 -11.86 10.45
N LEU A 111 -11.44 -10.64 10.94
CA LEU A 111 -10.36 -9.77 11.40
C LEU A 111 -9.74 -10.33 12.68
N GLU A 112 -8.43 -10.39 12.71
CA GLU A 112 -7.63 -10.74 13.88
C GLU A 112 -7.20 -9.45 14.62
N ASP A 113 -6.69 -9.60 15.84
CA ASP A 113 -6.21 -8.47 16.63
C ASP A 113 -4.91 -7.90 16.04
N GLU A 114 -4.80 -6.57 15.91
CA GLU A 114 -3.55 -5.94 15.49
C GLU A 114 -2.51 -6.08 16.61
N GLU A 115 -1.35 -6.66 16.31
CA GLU A 115 -0.26 -6.82 17.29
C GLU A 115 0.89 -5.85 17.00
N SER A 116 1.53 -5.37 18.07
CA SER A 116 2.70 -4.50 17.95
C SER A 116 3.81 -4.89 18.91
N ARG A 117 5.05 -4.76 18.43
CA ARG A 117 6.28 -4.93 19.20
C ARG A 117 7.11 -3.66 19.08
N ALA A 118 7.45 -3.06 20.22
CA ALA A 118 8.29 -1.87 20.29
C ALA A 118 9.56 -2.15 21.09
N PHE A 119 10.70 -1.92 20.45
CA PHE A 119 12.02 -1.95 21.06
C PHE A 119 12.64 -0.55 20.99
N THR A 120 13.19 -0.07 22.10
CA THR A 120 13.98 1.17 22.11
C THR A 120 15.27 0.95 22.89
N VAL A 121 16.35 1.57 22.42
CA VAL A 121 17.63 1.63 23.11
C VAL A 121 18.21 3.02 22.93
N GLY A 122 18.73 3.61 24.00
CA GLY A 122 19.28 4.94 23.94
C GLY A 122 20.29 5.23 25.03
N ALA A 123 21.01 6.32 24.84
CA ALA A 123 21.98 6.86 25.78
C ALA A 123 21.75 8.35 25.99
N VAL A 124 22.02 8.80 27.20
CA VAL A 124 22.02 10.21 27.60
C VAL A 124 23.39 10.51 28.21
N LEU A 125 24.03 11.57 27.74
CA LEU A 125 25.31 12.07 28.20
C LEU A 125 25.10 13.48 28.76
N GLU A 126 25.44 13.67 30.03
CA GLU A 126 25.29 14.93 30.77
C GLU A 126 26.67 15.37 31.25
N GLN A 127 27.28 16.32 30.56
CA GLN A 127 28.67 16.71 30.78
C GLN A 127 28.90 17.31 32.19
N PRO A 128 29.81 16.74 33.03
CA PRO A 128 30.06 17.25 34.38
C PRO A 128 31.46 17.90 34.56
N PHE A 129 32.29 17.95 33.51
CA PHE A 129 33.72 18.27 33.61
C PHE A 129 34.11 19.77 33.51
N THR A 130 33.14 20.67 33.36
CA THR A 130 33.33 22.13 33.30
C THR A 130 32.04 22.83 33.69
N ASP A 131 32.16 23.90 34.48
CA ASP A 131 31.04 24.78 34.86
C ASP A 131 30.82 25.93 33.87
N ALA A 132 31.68 26.07 32.85
CA ALA A 132 31.58 27.15 31.87
C ALA A 132 30.34 27.04 30.96
N PHE A 133 29.81 25.82 30.76
CA PHE A 133 28.57 25.56 30.04
C PHE A 133 28.00 24.20 30.49
N GLY A 134 26.69 24.02 30.33
CA GLY A 134 26.05 22.72 30.50
C GLY A 134 25.75 22.09 29.15
N LEU A 135 26.15 20.83 28.95
CA LEU A 135 25.88 20.08 27.72
C LEU A 135 25.19 18.76 28.04
N THR A 136 24.00 18.57 27.47
CA THR A 136 23.26 17.30 27.50
C THR A 136 23.01 16.82 26.08
N VAL A 137 23.45 15.60 25.78
CA VAL A 137 23.23 14.93 24.49
C VAL A 137 22.42 13.66 24.75
N SER A 138 21.37 13.43 23.96
CA SER A 138 20.63 12.18 24.02
C SER A 138 20.41 11.61 22.63
N ALA A 139 20.54 10.29 22.52
CA ALA A 139 20.28 9.54 21.30
C ALA A 139 19.43 8.32 21.65
N THR A 140 18.41 8.04 20.84
CA THR A 140 17.56 6.86 20.97
C THR A 140 17.33 6.25 19.62
N TYR A 141 17.61 4.96 19.50
CA TYR A 141 17.16 4.11 18.43
C TYR A 141 15.84 3.44 18.82
N TYR A 142 14.90 3.38 17.89
CA TYR A 142 13.63 2.67 18.07
C TYR A 142 13.36 1.76 16.87
N ASP A 143 12.80 0.59 17.15
CA ASP A 143 12.29 -0.38 16.17
C ASP A 143 10.87 -0.75 16.60
N ILE A 144 9.90 -0.47 15.74
CA ILE A 144 8.48 -0.75 15.98
C ILE A 144 7.99 -1.60 14.82
N LEU A 145 7.47 -2.78 15.14
CA LEU A 145 6.84 -3.69 14.20
C LEU A 145 5.36 -3.81 14.54
N VAL A 146 4.49 -3.52 13.57
CA VAL A 146 3.05 -3.77 13.65
C VAL A 146 2.71 -4.92 12.71
N ARG A 147 1.85 -5.84 13.16
CA ARG A 147 1.39 -7.01 12.42
C ARG A 147 -0.13 -7.03 12.41
N ASP A 148 -0.68 -7.67 11.38
CA ASP A 148 -2.11 -7.90 11.23
C ASP A 148 -2.92 -6.60 11.30
N SER A 149 -2.37 -5.52 10.73
CA SER A 149 -3.00 -4.21 10.68
C SER A 149 -4.32 -4.29 9.90
N VAL A 150 -5.38 -3.78 10.50
CA VAL A 150 -6.70 -3.70 9.90
C VAL A 150 -6.72 -2.53 8.93
N GLU A 151 -6.75 -2.85 7.63
CA GLU A 151 -6.84 -1.87 6.55
C GLU A 151 -8.10 -2.11 5.70
N GLU A 152 -8.60 -1.04 5.10
CA GLU A 152 -9.70 -1.08 4.13
C GLU A 152 -9.10 -0.88 2.73
N PRO A 153 -8.75 -1.97 2.00
CA PRO A 153 -8.07 -1.85 0.71
C PRO A 153 -8.98 -1.17 -0.31
N GLY A 154 -8.43 -0.19 -1.04
CA GLY A 154 -9.14 0.46 -2.12
C GLY A 154 -9.28 -0.46 -3.34
N THR A 155 -10.23 -0.15 -4.23
CA THR A 155 -10.41 -0.91 -5.48
C THR A 155 -9.18 -0.93 -6.37
N GLY A 156 -8.39 0.16 -6.35
CA GLY A 156 -7.13 0.24 -7.08
C GLY A 156 -6.06 -0.71 -6.55
N ASP A 157 -6.07 -1.00 -5.24
CA ASP A 157 -5.11 -1.90 -4.59
C ASP A 157 -5.48 -3.35 -4.84
N ILE A 158 -6.76 -3.70 -4.65
CA ILE A 158 -7.30 -5.03 -4.99
C ILE A 158 -6.98 -5.38 -6.45
N ARG A 159 -7.21 -4.44 -7.38
CA ARG A 159 -6.89 -4.65 -8.80
C ARG A 159 -5.41 -4.98 -9.02
N ARG A 160 -4.50 -4.26 -8.36
CA ARG A 160 -3.04 -4.40 -8.53
C ARG A 160 -2.51 -5.71 -7.94
N GLU A 161 -3.17 -6.23 -6.92
CA GLU A 161 -2.84 -7.55 -6.38
C GLU A 161 -3.32 -8.67 -7.31
N CYS A 162 -4.43 -8.47 -8.02
CA CYS A 162 -4.95 -9.45 -8.98
C CYS A 162 -4.30 -9.37 -10.38
N TYR A 163 -3.73 -8.22 -10.78
CA TYR A 163 -3.19 -7.94 -12.13
C TYR A 163 -2.01 -6.99 -12.10
#